data_AF-A0A8H4USW6-F1
#
_entry.id   AF-A0A8H4USW6-F1
#
_cell.length_a   1.000
_cell.length_b   1.000
_cell.length_c   1.000
_cell.angle_alpha   90.00
_cell.angle_beta   90.00
_cell.angle_gamma   90.00
#
_symmetry.space_group_name_H-M   'P 1'
#
loop_
_entity.id
_entity.type
_entity.pdbx_description
1 polymer ?
#
loop_
_entity_poly.entity_id
_entity_poly.type
_entity_poly.pdbx_seq_one_letter_code
_entity_poly.pdbx_strand_id
1 'polypeptide(L)'
;MVADIIPPQKRALAFSIWSIGPINGPVVGPILGGFVSQYLGWRWTCWISLMLGGVALVFSCIMRETYAPVILRKKAARLRKETNDTRWWCRYDYKVPLKETMKTNLSRPFIMAVLEPICIFWNLYIGVVYGILYLCFTSYPIVFGEIRGWSLGVSGLAFLGIGIGTIITIVCEPFFRRMIQSHKKDPETGEVFPEAMVSV
;
A
#
# COMPACT_ATOMS: atom_id res chain seq x y z
N MET A 1 -7.06 6.53 4.13
CA MET A 1 -6.63 7.83 3.54
C MET A 1 -7.00 7.93 2.06
N VAL A 2 -6.35 7.22 1.14
CA VAL A 2 -6.66 7.32 -0.31
C VAL A 2 -8.10 6.91 -0.62
N ALA A 3 -8.59 5.84 0.01
CA ALA A 3 -9.99 5.42 -0.12
C ALA A 3 -11.01 6.46 0.37
N ASP A 4 -10.63 7.31 1.34
CA ASP A 4 -11.54 8.27 1.97
C ASP A 4 -11.72 9.55 1.13
N ILE A 5 -10.73 9.88 0.30
CA ILE A 5 -10.71 11.09 -0.55
C ILE A 5 -11.40 10.85 -1.89
N ILE A 6 -11.34 9.62 -2.40
CA ILE A 6 -11.59 9.34 -3.82
C ILE A 6 -12.92 8.59 -4.00
N PRO A 7 -13.78 9.06 -4.93
CA PRO A 7 -15.05 8.41 -5.20
C PRO A 7 -14.84 6.96 -5.69
N PRO A 8 -15.77 6.05 -5.37
CA PRO A 8 -15.60 4.61 -5.60
C PRO A 8 -15.25 4.27 -7.06
N GLN A 9 -15.79 5.02 -8.03
CA GLN A 9 -15.54 4.81 -9.46
C GLN A 9 -14.08 5.09 -9.87
N LYS A 10 -13.40 6.03 -9.18
CA LYS A 10 -11.99 6.39 -9.44
C LYS A 10 -11.01 5.77 -8.44
N ARG A 11 -11.52 5.10 -7.41
CA ARG A 11 -10.73 4.58 -6.29
C ARG A 11 -9.67 3.58 -6.75
N ALA A 12 -10.00 2.72 -7.70
CA ALA A 12 -9.06 1.72 -8.18
C ALA A 12 -7.88 2.31 -9.00
N LEU A 13 -8.13 3.32 -9.84
CA LEU A 13 -7.06 4.05 -10.54
C LEU A 13 -6.15 4.78 -9.55
N ALA A 14 -6.74 5.33 -8.48
CA ALA A 14 -5.93 5.98 -7.46
C ALA A 14 -5.10 4.99 -6.63
N PHE A 15 -5.66 3.81 -6.35
CA PHE A 15 -4.90 2.75 -5.71
C PHE A 15 -3.79 2.21 -6.59
N SER A 16 -3.99 2.09 -7.91
CA SER A 16 -2.93 1.63 -8.81
C SER A 16 -1.77 2.63 -8.87
N ILE A 17 -2.05 3.93 -8.98
CA ILE A 17 -1.02 5.00 -8.90
C ILE A 17 -0.35 5.02 -7.53
N TRP A 18 -1.11 4.86 -6.44
CA TRP A 18 -0.53 4.84 -5.09
C TRP A 18 0.38 3.63 -4.87
N SER A 19 0.04 2.48 -5.42
CA SER A 19 0.80 1.22 -5.27
C SER A 19 2.20 1.29 -5.89
N ILE A 20 2.44 2.23 -6.82
CA ILE A 20 3.76 2.49 -7.42
C ILE A 20 4.79 2.80 -6.34
N GLY A 21 4.43 3.59 -5.31
CA GLY A 21 5.37 4.00 -4.27
C GLY A 21 5.90 2.82 -3.46
N PRO A 22 5.03 2.07 -2.75
CA PRO A 22 5.44 0.94 -1.92
C PRO A 22 6.11 -0.19 -2.71
N ILE A 23 5.67 -0.47 -3.93
CA ILE A 23 6.21 -1.56 -4.75
C ILE A 23 7.62 -1.22 -5.28
N ASN A 24 7.88 0.04 -5.64
CA ASN A 24 9.21 0.45 -6.12
C ASN A 24 10.17 0.82 -4.99
N GLY A 25 9.67 1.12 -3.78
CA GLY A 25 10.49 1.36 -2.60
C GLY A 25 11.62 0.33 -2.36
N PRO A 26 11.33 -0.99 -2.34
CA PRO A 26 12.35 -2.01 -2.11
C PRO A 26 13.31 -2.20 -3.30
N VAL A 27 13.01 -1.62 -4.48
CA VAL A 27 13.95 -1.59 -5.62
C VAL A 27 14.88 -0.39 -5.53
N VAL A 28 14.33 0.79 -5.24
CA VAL A 28 15.10 2.05 -5.16
C VAL A 28 16.00 2.08 -3.93
N GLY A 29 15.56 1.47 -2.83
CA GLY A 29 16.31 1.42 -1.57
C GLY A 29 17.73 0.84 -1.71
N PRO A 30 17.90 -0.40 -2.21
CA PRO A 30 19.22 -1.00 -2.43
C PRO A 30 20.09 -0.25 -3.44
N ILE A 31 19.51 0.37 -4.46
CA ILE A 31 20.25 1.18 -5.45
C ILE A 31 20.87 2.40 -4.76
N LEU A 32 20.06 3.20 -4.06
CA LEU A 32 20.54 4.37 -3.34
C LEU A 32 21.50 3.97 -2.21
N GLY A 33 21.15 2.93 -1.45
CA GLY A 33 21.98 2.42 -0.36
C GLY A 33 23.34 1.90 -0.82
N GLY A 34 23.40 1.22 -1.97
CA GLY A 34 24.64 0.71 -2.56
C GLY A 34 25.59 1.84 -2.96
N PHE A 35 25.09 2.86 -3.66
CA PHE A 35 25.91 4.00 -4.08
C PHE A 35 26.34 4.88 -2.91
N VAL A 36 25.42 5.20 -1.99
CA VAL A 36 25.74 6.02 -0.81
C VAL A 36 26.75 5.29 0.07
N SER A 37 26.58 3.99 0.29
CA SER A 37 27.52 3.21 1.10
C SER A 37 28.90 3.09 0.43
N GLN A 38 28.96 3.03 -0.90
CA GLN A 38 30.23 3.00 -1.63
C GLN A 38 31.02 4.33 -1.54
N TYR A 39 30.35 5.47 -1.68
CA TYR A 39 31.03 6.77 -1.76
C TYR A 39 31.12 7.52 -0.42
N LEU A 40 30.08 7.44 0.41
CA LEU A 40 29.98 8.16 1.69
C LEU A 40 30.03 7.22 2.91
N GLY A 41 29.96 5.90 2.72
CA GLY A 41 29.96 4.92 3.79
C GLY A 41 28.56 4.64 4.36
N TRP A 42 28.45 3.53 5.11
CA TRP A 42 27.17 2.99 5.58
C TRP A 42 26.40 3.92 6.53
N ARG A 43 27.10 4.79 7.29
CA ARG A 43 26.48 5.74 8.24
C ARG A 43 25.63 6.77 7.53
N TRP A 44 26.05 7.21 6.33
CA TRP A 44 25.32 8.18 5.53
C TRP A 44 23.99 7.62 5.01
N THR A 45 23.91 6.31 4.76
CA THR A 45 22.65 5.64 4.41
C THR A 45 21.61 5.79 5.54
N CYS A 46 22.04 5.68 6.81
CA CYS A 46 21.17 5.92 7.97
C CYS A 46 20.74 7.38 8.08
N TRP A 47 21.66 8.33 7.86
CA TRP A 47 21.32 9.77 7.88
C TRP A 47 20.32 10.15 6.79
N ILE A 48 20.48 9.64 5.57
CA ILE A 48 19.53 9.90 4.48
C ILE A 48 18.15 9.30 4.82
N SER A 49 18.12 8.07 5.35
CA SER A 49 16.88 7.45 5.81
C SER A 49 16.18 8.29 6.89
N LEU A 50 16.95 8.86 7.82
CA LEU A 50 16.43 9.74 8.87
C LEU A 50 15.88 11.05 8.30
N MET A 51 16.58 11.67 7.34
CA MET A 51 16.12 12.90 6.68
C MET A 51 14.82 12.66 5.91
N LEU A 52 14.76 11.58 5.11
CA LEU A 52 13.54 11.23 4.35
C LEU A 52 12.37 10.89 5.28
N GLY A 53 12.63 10.15 6.37
CA GLY A 53 11.63 9.88 7.40
C GLY A 53 11.15 11.15 8.10
N GLY A 54 12.06 12.09 8.38
CA GLY A 54 11.74 13.39 8.96
C GLY A 54 10.86 14.24 8.04
N VAL A 55 11.18 14.30 6.74
CA VAL A 55 10.34 14.98 5.74
C VAL A 55 8.95 14.36 5.67
N ALA A 56 8.85 13.02 5.63
CA ALA A 56 7.57 12.33 5.63
C ALA A 56 6.74 12.60 6.90
N LEU A 57 7.40 12.74 8.05
CA LEU A 57 6.75 13.11 9.32
C LEU A 57 6.23 14.55 9.27
N VAL A 58 7.02 15.50 8.77
CA VAL A 58 6.58 16.90 8.61
C VAL A 58 5.37 16.98 7.67
N PHE A 59 5.39 16.27 6.55
CA PHE A 59 4.24 16.20 5.65
C PHE A 59 3.01 15.59 6.34
N SER A 60 3.20 14.54 7.15
CA SER A 60 2.13 13.92 7.92
C SER A 60 1.54 14.88 8.97
N CYS A 61 2.34 15.76 9.57
CA CYS A 61 1.87 16.78 10.51
C CYS A 61 1.08 17.92 9.83
N ILE A 62 1.41 18.27 8.58
CA ILE A 62 0.71 19.31 7.81
C ILE A 62 -0.62 18.78 7.25
N MET A 63 -0.70 17.48 6.96
CA MET A 63 -1.91 16.89 6.41
C MET A 63 -3.08 16.99 7.40
N ARG A 64 -4.19 17.54 6.91
CA ARG A 64 -5.43 17.63 7.69
C ARG A 64 -6.10 16.28 7.76
N GLU A 65 -6.71 15.99 8.92
CA GLU A 65 -7.52 14.80 9.13
C GLU A 65 -8.55 14.66 8.01
N THR A 66 -8.53 13.52 7.33
CA THR A 66 -9.37 13.24 6.16
C THR A 66 -10.41 12.15 6.45
N TYR A 67 -10.38 11.56 7.63
CA TYR A 67 -11.30 10.50 8.01
C TYR A 67 -12.72 11.05 8.27
N ALA A 68 -13.64 10.77 7.35
CA ALA A 68 -15.01 11.29 7.37
C ALA A 68 -15.78 11.05 8.69
N PRO A 69 -15.69 9.87 9.35
CA PRO A 69 -16.37 9.66 10.63
C PRO A 69 -15.90 10.58 11.76
N VAL A 70 -14.61 10.95 11.80
CA VAL A 70 -14.06 11.85 12.82
C VAL A 70 -14.46 13.31 12.54
N ILE A 71 -14.47 13.72 11.27
CA ILE A 71 -14.92 15.07 10.87
C ILE A 71 -16.40 15.25 11.21
N LEU A 72 -17.24 14.25 10.90
CA LEU A 72 -18.67 14.27 11.19
C LEU A 72 -18.95 14.26 12.70
N ARG A 73 -18.20 13.50 13.50
CA ARG A 73 -18.27 13.55 14.97
C ARG A 73 -17.90 14.93 15.51
N LYS A 74 -16.82 15.56 15.02
CA LYS A 74 -16.42 16.91 15.41
C LYS A 74 -17.48 17.96 15.06
N LYS A 75 -18.10 17.84 13.88
CA LYS A 75 -19.19 18.74 13.44
C LYS A 75 -20.45 18.56 14.29
N ALA A 76 -20.86 17.32 14.56
CA ALA A 76 -22.01 17.02 15.42
C ALA A 76 -21.80 17.53 16.85
N ALA A 77 -20.58 17.36 17.40
CA ALA A 77 -20.23 17.88 18.72
C ALA A 77 -20.23 19.42 18.78
N ARG A 78 -19.84 20.10 17.69
CA ARG A 78 -19.91 21.56 17.58
C ARG A 78 -21.36 22.05 17.54
N LEU A 79 -22.20 21.43 16.71
CA LEU A 79 -23.63 21.78 16.59
C LEU A 79 -24.40 21.55 17.91
N ARG A 80 -24.07 20.50 18.67
CA ARG A 80 -24.62 20.30 20.03
C ARG A 80 -24.32 21.47 20.96
N LYS A 81 -23.12 22.04 20.87
CA LYS A 81 -22.69 23.17 21.72
C LYS A 81 -23.31 24.50 21.30
N GLU A 82 -23.45 24.74 19.99
CA GLU A 82 -23.97 26.00 19.45
C GLU A 82 -25.50 26.11 19.58
N THR A 83 -26.23 25.01 19.33
CA THR A 83 -27.71 25.02 19.33
C THR A 83 -28.31 24.64 20.69
N ASN A 84 -27.49 24.19 21.64
CA ASN A 84 -27.90 23.63 22.93
C ASN A 84 -28.98 22.53 22.82
N ASP A 85 -29.05 21.88 21.65
CA ASP A 85 -30.03 20.84 21.33
C ASP A 85 -29.29 19.49 21.27
N THR A 86 -29.72 18.55 22.11
CA THR A 86 -29.12 17.22 22.25
C THR A 86 -29.55 16.26 21.14
N ARG A 87 -30.47 16.66 20.26
CA ARG A 87 -30.98 15.82 19.15
C ARG A 87 -29.99 15.62 18.00
N TRP A 88 -28.95 16.44 17.89
CA TRP A 88 -27.92 16.25 16.86
C TRP A 88 -27.12 14.98 17.16
N TRP A 89 -27.19 13.97 16.30
CA TRP A 89 -26.40 12.73 16.44
C TRP A 89 -25.77 12.33 15.11
N CYS A 90 -24.67 11.58 15.19
CA CYS A 90 -23.98 11.06 14.02
C CYS A 90 -24.23 9.55 13.91
N ARG A 91 -24.37 9.02 12.69
CA ARG A 91 -24.48 7.56 12.45
C ARG A 91 -23.30 6.77 13.05
N TYR A 92 -22.15 7.42 13.21
CA TYR A 92 -20.94 6.86 13.82
C TYR A 92 -20.84 7.09 15.33
N ASP A 93 -21.86 7.59 16.03
CA ASP A 93 -21.80 7.91 17.47
C ASP A 93 -21.97 6.69 18.39
N TYR A 94 -22.20 5.49 17.82
CA TYR A 94 -22.17 4.24 18.57
C TYR A 94 -20.78 4.01 19.18
N LYS A 95 -20.71 4.04 20.51
CA LYS A 95 -19.50 3.73 21.28
C LYS A 95 -19.47 2.23 21.55
N VAL A 96 -18.98 1.46 20.58
CA VAL A 96 -18.51 0.10 20.90
C VAL A 96 -17.30 0.21 21.82
N PRO A 97 -17.21 -0.61 22.88
CA PRO A 97 -16.07 -0.56 23.79
C PRO A 97 -14.78 -0.87 23.03
N LEU A 98 -13.69 -0.18 23.39
CA LEU A 98 -12.39 -0.30 22.70
C LEU A 98 -11.90 -1.76 22.67
N LYS A 99 -12.12 -2.51 23.76
CA LYS A 99 -11.72 -3.91 23.87
C LYS A 99 -12.42 -4.80 22.84
N GLU A 100 -13.72 -4.59 22.63
CA GLU A 100 -14.51 -5.36 21.67
C GLU A 100 -14.18 -4.95 20.23
N THR A 101 -14.00 -3.65 19.99
CA THR A 101 -13.56 -3.12 18.69
C THR A 101 -12.18 -3.64 18.32
N MET A 102 -11.22 -3.64 19.25
CA MET A 102 -9.88 -4.19 19.02
C MET A 102 -9.93 -5.69 18.80
N LYS A 103 -10.66 -6.44 19.64
CA LYS A 103 -10.80 -7.90 19.48
C LYS A 103 -11.33 -8.23 18.09
N THR A 104 -12.43 -7.61 17.67
CA THR A 104 -13.05 -7.88 16.37
C THR A 104 -12.17 -7.46 15.20
N ASN A 105 -11.49 -6.31 15.27
CA ASN A 105 -10.61 -5.86 14.18
C ASN A 105 -9.30 -6.64 14.08
N LEU A 106 -8.73 -7.13 15.20
CA LEU A 106 -7.54 -7.96 15.16
C LEU A 106 -7.86 -9.41 14.81
N SER A 107 -8.94 -9.98 15.35
CA SER A 107 -9.21 -11.41 15.16
C SER A 107 -9.70 -11.73 13.75
N ARG A 108 -10.48 -10.83 13.14
CA ARG A 108 -11.09 -11.04 11.82
C ARG A 108 -10.07 -11.37 10.72
N PRO A 109 -8.98 -10.61 10.53
CA PRO A 109 -7.97 -10.94 9.52
C PRO A 109 -7.33 -12.32 9.70
N PHE A 110 -7.01 -12.73 10.94
CA PHE A 110 -6.43 -14.06 11.18
C PHE A 110 -7.43 -15.19 10.96
N ILE A 111 -8.68 -14.99 11.36
CA ILE A 111 -9.76 -15.93 11.12
C ILE A 111 -9.98 -16.09 9.60
N MET A 112 -10.08 -14.99 8.86
CA MET A 112 -10.21 -15.03 7.39
C MET A 112 -9.00 -15.69 6.74
N ALA A 113 -7.78 -15.37 7.19
CA ALA A 113 -6.55 -15.93 6.63
C ALA A 113 -6.45 -17.45 6.74
N VAL A 114 -7.07 -18.07 7.76
CA VAL A 114 -7.00 -19.51 8.02
C VAL A 114 -8.28 -20.25 7.63
N LEU A 115 -9.45 -19.60 7.68
CA LEU A 115 -10.73 -20.25 7.38
C LEU A 115 -11.19 -20.08 5.93
N GLU A 116 -10.76 -19.02 5.24
CA GLU A 116 -11.18 -18.78 3.86
C GLU A 116 -10.16 -19.38 2.87
N PRO A 117 -10.51 -20.43 2.10
CA PRO A 117 -9.57 -21.10 1.20
C PRO A 117 -8.93 -20.16 0.17
N ILE A 118 -9.70 -19.21 -0.36
CA ILE A 118 -9.24 -18.21 -1.34
C ILE A 118 -8.10 -17.36 -0.73
N CYS A 119 -8.25 -16.93 0.52
CA CYS A 119 -7.23 -16.17 1.22
C CYS A 119 -5.96 -16.99 1.43
N ILE A 120 -6.06 -18.27 1.76
CA ILE A 120 -4.90 -19.15 1.95
C ILE A 120 -4.07 -19.25 0.66
N PHE A 121 -4.72 -19.53 -0.47
CA PHE A 121 -4.04 -19.64 -1.77
C PHE A 121 -3.34 -18.34 -2.15
N TRP A 122 -4.02 -17.21 -1.98
CA TRP A 122 -3.46 -15.90 -2.30
C TRP A 122 -2.29 -15.52 -1.39
N ASN A 123 -2.41 -15.79 -0.08
CA ASN A 123 -1.35 -15.57 0.90
C ASN A 123 -0.12 -16.45 0.60
N LEU A 124 -0.32 -17.71 0.23
CA LEU A 124 0.78 -18.60 -0.14
C LEU A 124 1.47 -18.12 -1.41
N TYR A 125 0.70 -17.76 -2.44
CA TYR A 125 1.23 -17.23 -3.69
C TYR A 125 2.06 -15.96 -3.48
N ILE A 126 1.49 -14.97 -2.79
CA ILE A 126 2.20 -13.73 -2.45
C ILE A 126 3.43 -14.03 -1.59
N GLY A 127 3.32 -14.94 -0.62
CA GLY A 127 4.43 -15.37 0.23
C GLY A 127 5.62 -15.91 -0.56
N VAL A 128 5.36 -16.76 -1.56
CA VAL A 128 6.42 -17.28 -2.46
C VAL A 128 7.04 -16.15 -3.27
N VAL A 129 6.23 -15.25 -3.85
CA VAL A 129 6.73 -14.11 -4.65
C VAL A 129 7.63 -13.19 -3.81
N TYR A 130 7.18 -12.82 -2.61
CA TYR A 130 8.00 -12.00 -1.69
C TYR A 130 9.22 -12.76 -1.16
N GLY A 131 9.12 -14.07 -0.96
CA GLY A 131 10.26 -14.92 -0.59
C GLY A 131 11.36 -14.86 -1.63
N ILE A 132 11.01 -15.02 -2.91
CA ILE A 132 11.96 -14.88 -4.03
C ILE A 132 12.55 -13.46 -4.06
N LEU A 133 11.72 -12.43 -3.89
CA LEU A 133 12.18 -11.03 -3.88
C LEU A 133 13.23 -10.78 -2.78
N TYR A 134 12.98 -11.26 -1.55
CA TYR A 134 13.92 -11.10 -0.44
C TYR A 134 15.21 -11.91 -0.64
N LEU A 135 15.11 -13.10 -1.24
CA LEU A 135 16.29 -13.88 -1.63
C LEU A 135 17.14 -13.14 -2.67
N CYS A 136 16.54 -12.36 -3.57
CA CYS A 136 17.29 -11.52 -4.50
C CYS A 136 18.08 -10.43 -3.77
N PHE A 137 17.56 -9.83 -2.68
CA PHE A 137 18.30 -8.80 -1.92
C PHE A 137 19.58 -9.30 -1.28
N THR A 138 19.61 -10.56 -0.85
CA THR A 138 20.80 -11.18 -0.26
C THR A 138 21.70 -11.80 -1.32
N SER A 139 21.12 -12.41 -2.35
CA SER A 139 21.88 -13.14 -3.38
C SER A 139 22.60 -12.22 -4.37
N TYR A 140 22.01 -11.07 -4.74
CA TYR A 140 22.63 -10.18 -5.73
C TYR A 140 23.97 -9.58 -5.26
N PRO A 141 24.10 -9.07 -4.01
CA PRO A 141 25.40 -8.62 -3.49
C PRO A 141 26.47 -9.72 -3.53
N ILE A 142 26.12 -10.98 -3.24
CA ILE A 142 27.05 -12.12 -3.27
C ILE A 142 27.48 -12.43 -4.70
N VAL A 143 26.52 -12.60 -5.61
CA VAL A 143 26.80 -12.99 -7.00
C VAL A 143 27.54 -11.89 -7.76
N PHE A 144 27.08 -10.64 -7.64
CA PHE A 144 27.69 -9.53 -8.39
C PHE A 144 28.92 -8.96 -7.69
N GLY A 145 28.93 -8.91 -6.35
CA GLY A 145 30.07 -8.42 -5.57
C GLY A 145 31.19 -9.44 -5.46
N GLU A 146 30.92 -10.62 -4.91
CA GLU A 146 31.98 -11.60 -4.58
C GLU A 146 32.43 -12.42 -5.80
N ILE A 147 31.48 -12.90 -6.62
CA ILE A 147 31.81 -13.78 -7.75
C ILE A 147 32.26 -12.97 -8.98
N ARG A 148 31.55 -11.88 -9.31
CA ARG A 148 31.87 -11.04 -10.48
C ARG A 148 32.80 -9.87 -10.19
N GLY A 149 33.11 -9.60 -8.92
CA GLY A 149 34.01 -8.51 -8.52
C GLY A 149 33.47 -7.10 -8.79
N TRP A 150 32.15 -6.92 -8.92
CA TRP A 150 31.57 -5.60 -9.18
C TRP A 150 31.59 -4.74 -7.92
N SER A 151 31.80 -3.43 -8.10
CA SER A 151 31.70 -2.47 -7.00
C SER A 151 30.27 -2.42 -6.42
N LEU A 152 30.16 -2.12 -5.13
CA LEU A 152 28.91 -2.20 -4.36
C LEU A 152 27.73 -1.45 -5.00
N GLY A 153 27.96 -0.27 -5.57
CA GLY A 153 26.96 0.54 -6.25
C GLY A 153 26.53 -0.05 -7.60
N VAL A 154 27.46 -0.61 -8.37
CA VAL A 154 27.15 -1.28 -9.65
C VAL A 154 26.36 -2.57 -9.40
N SER A 155 26.67 -3.31 -8.33
CA SER A 155 25.85 -4.46 -7.89
C SER A 155 24.41 -4.06 -7.53
N GLY A 156 24.21 -2.84 -7.03
CA GLY A 156 22.88 -2.26 -6.80
C GLY A 156 22.06 -2.09 -8.08
N LEU A 157 22.68 -1.84 -9.24
CA LEU A 157 21.95 -1.71 -10.51
C LEU A 157 21.26 -3.00 -10.94
N ALA A 158 21.68 -4.17 -10.45
CA ALA A 158 21.01 -5.44 -10.75
C ALA A 158 19.52 -5.42 -10.33
N PHE A 159 19.16 -4.62 -9.33
CA PHE A 159 17.77 -4.44 -8.90
C PHE A 159 16.90 -3.65 -9.90
N LEU A 160 17.49 -2.92 -10.85
CA LEU A 160 16.74 -2.22 -11.90
C LEU A 160 15.88 -3.19 -12.74
N GLY A 161 16.30 -4.45 -12.90
CA GLY A 161 15.49 -5.46 -13.59
C GLY A 161 14.12 -5.67 -12.93
N ILE A 162 14.09 -5.70 -11.60
CA ILE A 162 12.85 -5.79 -10.82
C ILE A 162 12.03 -4.50 -11.00
N GLY A 163 12.68 -3.34 -10.96
CA GLY A 163 12.02 -2.04 -11.18
C GLY A 163 11.43 -1.85 -12.58
N ILE A 164 12.10 -2.35 -13.62
CA ILE A 164 11.56 -2.32 -14.98
C ILE A 164 10.33 -3.24 -15.07
N GLY A 165 10.40 -4.42 -14.46
CA GLY A 165 9.26 -5.34 -14.37
C GLY A 165 8.04 -4.70 -13.72
N THR A 166 8.23 -4.04 -12.56
CA THR A 166 7.14 -3.35 -11.86
C THR A 166 6.56 -2.21 -12.69
N ILE A 167 7.40 -1.40 -13.37
CA ILE A 167 6.94 -0.33 -14.25
C ILE A 167 6.12 -0.88 -15.42
N ILE A 168 6.56 -1.97 -16.07
CA ILE A 168 5.81 -2.60 -17.15
C ILE A 168 4.45 -3.08 -16.64
N THR A 169 4.39 -3.73 -15.48
CA THR A 169 3.13 -4.15 -14.86
C THR A 169 2.19 -2.97 -14.60
N ILE A 170 2.73 -1.86 -14.08
CA ILE A 170 1.95 -0.63 -13.82
C ILE A 170 1.40 -0.03 -15.12
N VAL A 171 2.21 0.02 -16.18
CA VAL A 171 1.78 0.55 -17.49
C VAL A 171 0.73 -0.36 -18.13
N CYS A 172 0.79 -1.67 -17.90
CA CYS A 172 -0.18 -2.63 -18.40
C CYS A 172 -1.48 -2.68 -17.56
N GLU A 173 -1.47 -2.27 -16.29
CA GLU A 173 -2.66 -2.24 -15.42
C GLU A 173 -3.89 -1.53 -16.04
N PRO A 174 -3.79 -0.31 -16.58
CA PRO A 174 -4.94 0.36 -17.18
C PRO A 174 -5.47 -0.36 -18.42
N PHE A 175 -4.63 -1.12 -19.13
CA PHE A 175 -5.04 -1.92 -20.27
C PHE A 175 -5.85 -3.15 -19.82
N PHE A 176 -5.33 -3.92 -18.85
CA PHE A 176 -6.07 -5.05 -18.27
C PHE A 176 -7.37 -4.59 -17.61
N ARG A 177 -7.36 -3.43 -16.95
CA ARG A 177 -8.56 -2.82 -16.38
C ARG A 177 -9.62 -2.50 -17.43
N ARG A 178 -9.23 -1.95 -18.59
CA ARG A 178 -10.18 -1.70 -19.70
C ARG A 178 -10.81 -3.00 -20.21
N MET A 179 -10.02 -4.07 -20.30
CA MET A 179 -10.48 -5.40 -20.71
C MET A 179 -11.47 -6.01 -19.71
N ILE A 180 -11.21 -5.88 -18.41
CA ILE A 180 -12.14 -6.32 -17.36
C ILE A 180 -13.44 -5.48 -17.41
N GLN A 181 -13.33 -4.16 -17.61
CA GLN A 181 -14.50 -3.28 -17.69
C GLN A 181 -15.39 -3.47 -18.93
N SER A 182 -14.87 -4.13 -19.98
CA SER A 182 -15.67 -4.50 -21.16
C SER A 182 -16.54 -5.74 -20.96
N HIS A 183 -16.40 -6.47 -19.86
CA HIS A 183 -17.26 -7.60 -19.54
C HIS A 183 -18.69 -7.14 -19.22
N LYS A 184 -19.66 -8.06 -19.37
CA LYS A 184 -21.09 -7.78 -19.11
C LYS A 184 -21.27 -7.24 -17.70
N LYS A 185 -21.92 -6.07 -17.63
CA LYS A 185 -22.31 -5.44 -16.36
C LYS A 185 -23.59 -6.07 -15.88
N ASP A 186 -23.64 -6.31 -14.58
CA ASP A 186 -24.81 -6.81 -13.89
C ASP A 186 -25.94 -5.76 -13.97
N PRO A 187 -27.14 -6.13 -14.44
CA PRO A 187 -28.27 -5.21 -14.56
C PRO A 187 -28.80 -4.68 -13.22
N GLU A 188 -28.54 -5.35 -12.08
CA GLU A 188 -29.03 -4.89 -10.77
C GLU A 188 -28.09 -3.87 -10.10
N THR A 189 -26.78 -4.06 -10.24
CA THR A 189 -25.76 -3.22 -9.58
C THR A 189 -25.10 -2.22 -10.52
N GLY A 190 -25.17 -2.44 -11.83
CA GLY A 190 -24.49 -1.63 -12.86
C GLY A 190 -22.96 -1.81 -12.87
N GLU A 191 -22.43 -2.71 -12.04
CA GLU A 191 -21.01 -3.04 -11.95
C GLU A 191 -20.71 -4.36 -12.65
N VAL A 192 -19.43 -4.60 -12.97
CA VAL A 192 -19.00 -5.87 -13.58
C VAL A 192 -18.95 -6.93 -12.48
N PHE A 193 -19.37 -8.17 -12.79
CA PHE A 193 -19.31 -9.28 -11.85
C PHE A 193 -17.90 -9.44 -11.25
N PRO A 194 -17.77 -9.69 -9.93
CA PRO A 194 -16.46 -9.84 -9.28
C PRO A 194 -15.63 -11.00 -9.85
N GLU A 195 -16.29 -12.00 -10.44
CA GLU A 195 -15.68 -13.15 -11.12
C GLU A 195 -15.01 -12.79 -12.46
N ALA A 196 -15.41 -11.68 -13.09
CA ALA A 196 -14.85 -11.22 -14.36
C ALA A 196 -13.39 -10.72 -14.24
N MET A 197 -12.84 -10.66 -13.03
CA MET A 197 -11.40 -10.44 -12.82
C MET A 197 -10.56 -11.69 -13.15
N VAL A 198 -11.17 -12.87 -13.24
CA VAL A 198 -10.48 -14.16 -13.44
C VAL A 198 -10.78 -14.78 -14.81
N SER A 199 -11.94 -14.46 -15.41
CA SER A 199 -12.25 -14.87 -16.78
C SER A 199 -11.65 -13.89 -17.79
N VAL A 200 -10.71 -14.35 -18.61
CA VAL A 200 -10.24 -13.67 -19.82
C VAL A 200 -11.20 -13.96 -20.97
#